data_AF-U5D5W3-F1
#
_entry.id   AF-U5D5W3-F1
#
_cell.length_a   1.000
_cell.length_b   1.000
_cell.length_c   1.000
_cell.angle_alpha   90.00
_cell.angle_beta   90.00
_cell.angle_gamma   90.00
#
_symmetry.space_group_name_H-M   'P 1'
#
loop_
_entity.id
_entity.type
_entity.pdbx_description
1 polymer ?
#
loop_
_entity_poly.entity_id
_entity_poly.type
_entity_poly.pdbx_seq_one_letter_code
_entity_poly.pdbx_strand_id
1 'polypeptide(L)'
;MERGEPNHPKDIAFLVEETLSITPSDDWWIDLGATRHITTSKEHVMDFREKKVGDWKLYMGNSSWVHIFGEATVKLPLPSGSTLTLNDVFYAPDMKRNLIKMGSK
;
A
#
# COMPACT_ATOMS: atom_id res chain seq x y z
N MET A 1 0.73 27.84 53.13
CA MET A 1 1.43 26.56 52.86
C MET A 1 0.78 25.98 51.61
N GLU A 2 1.21 26.45 50.45
CA GLU A 2 0.68 26.01 49.14
C GLU A 2 1.41 24.73 48.72
N ARG A 3 0.65 23.71 48.31
CA ARG A 3 1.21 22.52 47.66
C ARG A 3 1.42 22.87 46.18
N GLY A 4 2.68 22.97 45.76
CA GLY A 4 3.02 23.11 44.34
C GLY A 4 2.68 21.82 43.59
N GLU A 5 1.98 21.95 42.47
CA GLU A 5 1.76 20.83 41.56
C GLU A 5 3.07 20.47 40.82
N PRO A 6 3.34 19.17 40.57
CA PRO A 6 4.51 18.76 39.81
C PRO A 6 4.38 19.23 38.36
N ASN A 7 5.41 19.94 37.90
CA ASN A 7 5.56 20.43 36.55
C ASN A 7 5.87 19.24 35.62
N HIS A 8 4.84 18.53 35.17
CA HIS A 8 5.01 17.49 34.15
C HIS A 8 5.31 18.17 32.82
N PRO A 9 6.46 17.89 32.16
CA PRO A 9 6.64 18.29 30.78
C PRO A 9 5.47 17.68 29.99
N LYS A 10 4.70 18.54 29.31
CA LYS A 10 3.69 18.07 28.36
C LYS A 10 4.44 17.23 27.34
N ASP A 11 4.17 15.93 27.30
CA ASP A 11 4.69 15.06 26.26
C ASP A 11 4.30 15.69 24.91
N ILE A 12 5.31 16.21 24.19
CA ILE A 12 5.08 16.74 22.86
C ILE A 12 5.12 15.55 21.91
N ALA A 13 3.94 15.01 21.62
CA ALA A 13 3.77 14.06 20.54
C ALA A 13 3.90 14.82 19.21
N PHE A 14 5.03 14.66 18.53
CA PHE A 14 5.16 15.08 17.15
C PHE A 14 4.68 13.94 16.25
N LEU A 15 3.54 14.12 15.59
CA LEU A 15 3.22 13.32 14.41
C LEU A 15 3.98 13.94 13.24
N VAL A 16 5.10 13.32 12.87
CA VAL A 16 5.74 13.61 11.58
C VAL A 16 4.98 12.82 10.54
N GLU A 17 4.06 13.48 9.83
CA GLU A 17 3.47 12.93 8.62
C GLU A 17 4.43 13.23 7.46
N GLU A 18 5.36 12.31 7.19
CA GLU A 18 6.03 12.30 5.89
C GLU A 18 5.02 11.77 4.87
N THR A 19 4.23 12.66 4.29
CA THR A 19 3.44 12.33 3.11
C THR A 19 4.41 12.12 1.96
N LEU A 20 4.79 10.86 1.70
CA LEU A 20 5.32 10.46 0.40
C LEU A 20 4.21 10.75 -0.63
N SER A 21 4.25 11.95 -1.22
CA SER A 21 3.50 12.27 -2.43
C SER A 21 4.14 11.51 -3.58
N ILE A 22 3.92 10.19 -3.57
CA ILE A 22 3.94 9.44 -4.81
C ILE A 22 2.95 10.22 -5.70
N THR A 23 3.38 10.64 -6.89
CA THR A 23 2.42 10.98 -7.95
C THR A 23 2.29 9.74 -8.82
N PRO A 24 1.65 8.68 -8.30
CA PRO A 24 1.37 7.55 -9.15
C PRO A 24 0.39 8.06 -10.19
N SER A 25 0.51 7.61 -11.43
CA SER A 25 -0.61 7.61 -12.39
C SER A 25 -1.92 7.40 -11.60
N ASP A 26 -2.86 8.35 -11.64
CA ASP A 26 -4.01 8.69 -10.76
C ASP A 26 -4.79 7.61 -9.94
N ASP A 27 -4.20 6.47 -9.60
CA ASP A 27 -4.88 5.21 -9.32
C ASP A 27 -4.20 4.32 -8.25
N TRP A 28 -3.18 4.81 -7.53
CA TRP A 28 -2.60 4.07 -6.39
C TRP A 28 -3.01 4.66 -5.04
N TRP A 29 -3.60 3.83 -4.20
CA TRP A 29 -4.06 4.20 -2.87
C TRP A 29 -3.23 3.51 -1.81
N ILE A 30 -2.86 4.26 -0.76
CA ILE A 30 -2.27 3.68 0.43
C ILE A 30 -3.41 3.14 1.29
N ASP A 31 -3.42 1.84 1.54
CA ASP A 31 -4.43 1.16 2.36
C ASP A 31 -3.76 0.53 3.58
N LEU A 32 -4.07 1.09 4.75
CA LEU A 32 -3.57 0.60 6.04
C LEU A 32 -4.19 -0.75 6.44
N GLY A 33 -5.37 -1.08 5.92
CA GLY A 33 -6.05 -2.36 6.14
C GLY A 33 -5.65 -3.44 5.15
N ALA A 34 -4.93 -3.09 4.08
CA ALA A 34 -4.54 -4.06 3.06
C ALA A 34 -3.49 -5.06 3.58
N THR A 35 -3.65 -6.33 3.19
CA THR A 35 -2.72 -7.41 3.51
C THR A 35 -1.73 -7.71 2.39
N ARG A 36 -1.94 -7.14 1.19
CA ARG A 36 -1.08 -7.27 0.01
C ARG A 36 -1.07 -5.99 -0.81
N HIS A 37 0.02 -5.77 -1.56
CA HIS A 37 0.03 -4.78 -2.63
C HIS A 37 -0.80 -5.33 -3.81
N ILE A 38 -1.49 -4.44 -4.52
CA ILE A 38 -2.35 -4.81 -5.64
C ILE A 38 -2.08 -3.87 -6.81
N THR A 39 -2.01 -4.43 -8.01
CA THR A 39 -2.03 -3.66 -9.24
C THR A 39 -3.13 -4.14 -10.20
N THR A 40 -3.78 -3.20 -10.86
CA THR A 40 -4.89 -3.42 -11.82
C THR A 40 -4.40 -3.40 -13.27
N SER A 41 -3.23 -2.82 -13.52
CA SER A 41 -2.59 -2.73 -14.83
C SER A 41 -1.20 -3.40 -14.82
N LYS A 42 -0.62 -3.60 -16.00
CA LYS A 42 0.76 -4.10 -16.15
C LYS A 42 1.76 -3.01 -16.54
N GLU A 43 1.37 -1.74 -16.47
CA GLU A 43 2.18 -0.61 -16.98
C GLU A 43 3.54 -0.49 -16.28
N HIS A 44 3.58 -0.72 -14.97
CA HIS A 44 4.79 -0.62 -14.14
C HIS A 44 5.28 -1.99 -13.63
N VAL A 45 4.76 -3.07 -14.21
CA VAL A 45 5.08 -4.45 -13.83
C VAL A 45 6.37 -4.88 -14.52
N MET A 46 7.30 -5.44 -13.74
CA MET A 46 8.55 -6.01 -14.24
C MET A 46 8.52 -7.54 -14.20
N ASP A 47 8.71 -8.14 -13.01
CA ASP A 47 8.90 -9.59 -12.85
C ASP A 47 7.56 -10.34 -12.72
N PHE A 48 6.76 -10.33 -13.78
CA PHE A 48 5.44 -10.96 -13.76
C PHE A 48 5.51 -12.50 -13.78
N ARG A 49 4.93 -13.12 -12.76
CA ARG A 49 4.71 -14.56 -12.64
C ARG A 49 3.22 -14.85 -12.79
N GLU A 50 2.85 -15.39 -13.94
CA GLU A 50 1.45 -15.73 -14.24
C GLU A 50 0.93 -16.86 -13.33
N LYS A 51 -0.35 -16.78 -12.98
CA LYS A 51 -1.10 -17.82 -12.26
C LYS A 51 -2.27 -18.26 -13.13
N LYS A 52 -2.69 -19.53 -13.03
CA LYS A 52 -3.88 -19.96 -13.78
C LYS A 52 -5.11 -19.31 -13.16
N VAL A 53 -6.04 -18.91 -14.03
CA VAL A 53 -7.31 -18.34 -13.60
C VAL A 53 -8.02 -19.32 -12.68
N GLY A 54 -8.46 -18.82 -11.53
CA GLY A 54 -9.15 -19.63 -10.52
C GLY A 54 -8.24 -20.24 -9.45
N ASP A 55 -6.93 -20.29 -9.65
CA ASP A 55 -6.00 -20.82 -8.64
C ASP A 55 -6.06 -19.97 -7.36
N TRP A 56 -6.02 -18.65 -7.53
CA TRP A 56 -5.89 -17.69 -6.43
C TRP A 56 -7.03 -16.67 -6.46
N LYS A 57 -7.51 -16.33 -5.27
CA LYS A 57 -8.58 -15.33 -5.04
C LYS A 57 -8.13 -14.32 -4.00
N LEU A 58 -8.44 -13.06 -4.27
CA LEU A 58 -8.32 -11.98 -3.30
C LEU A 58 -9.69 -11.72 -2.67
N TYR A 59 -9.79 -11.83 -1.34
CA TYR A 59 -11.01 -11.54 -0.60
C TYR A 59 -11.00 -10.12 -0.03
N MET A 60 -12.15 -9.47 -0.07
CA MET A 60 -12.36 -8.11 0.43
C MET A 60 -13.13 -8.11 1.76
N GLY A 61 -13.10 -6.99 2.49
CA GLY A 61 -13.81 -6.86 3.77
C GLY A 61 -15.33 -7.01 3.69
N ASN A 62 -15.92 -6.84 2.50
CA ASN A 62 -17.34 -7.05 2.24
C ASN A 62 -17.69 -8.49 1.81
N SER A 63 -16.79 -9.47 2.03
CA SER A 63 -16.93 -10.87 1.64
C SER A 63 -16.97 -11.16 0.13
N SER A 64 -16.85 -10.14 -0.72
CA SER A 64 -16.63 -10.33 -2.16
C SER A 64 -15.20 -10.76 -2.46
N TRP A 65 -14.96 -11.21 -3.69
CA TRP A 65 -13.64 -11.64 -4.13
C TRP A 65 -13.41 -11.36 -5.62
N VAL A 66 -12.13 -11.32 -6.01
CA VAL A 66 -11.67 -11.22 -7.41
C VAL A 66 -10.58 -12.26 -7.69
N HIS A 67 -10.36 -12.57 -8.97
CA HIS A 67 -9.28 -13.45 -9.39
C HIS A 67 -7.92 -12.75 -9.36
N ILE A 68 -6.90 -13.48 -8.93
CA ILE A 68 -5.50 -13.07 -9.05
C ILE A 68 -4.93 -13.79 -10.28
N PHE A 69 -4.38 -13.01 -11.21
CA PHE A 69 -3.83 -13.51 -12.47
C PHE A 69 -2.30 -13.61 -12.44
N GLY A 70 -1.66 -13.05 -11.42
CA GLY A 70 -0.21 -13.13 -11.28
C GLY A 70 0.31 -12.43 -10.04
N GLU A 71 1.60 -12.67 -9.80
CA GLU A 71 2.42 -11.93 -8.85
C GLU A 71 3.48 -11.15 -9.62
N ALA A 72 3.84 -9.96 -9.14
CA ALA A 72 4.78 -9.09 -9.82
C ALA A 72 5.66 -8.30 -8.85
N THR A 73 6.79 -7.85 -9.38
CA THR A 73 7.48 -6.66 -8.88
C THR A 73 6.95 -5.44 -9.63
N VAL A 74 6.59 -4.37 -8.92
CA VAL A 74 6.15 -3.10 -9.50
C VAL A 74 7.11 -1.98 -9.13
N LYS A 75 7.50 -1.16 -10.11
CA LYS A 75 8.40 -0.01 -9.90
C LYS A 75 7.68 1.30 -10.21
N LEU A 76 7.42 2.09 -9.17
CA LEU A 76 6.73 3.37 -9.27
C LEU A 76 7.75 4.51 -9.21
N PRO A 77 7.88 5.33 -10.27
CA PRO A 77 8.71 6.53 -10.22
C PRO A 77 8.10 7.55 -9.25
N LEU A 78 8.95 8.21 -8.47
CA LEU A 78 8.56 9.26 -7.53
C LEU A 78 8.94 10.64 -8.07
N PRO A 79 8.23 11.72 -7.71
CA PRO A 79 8.59 13.09 -8.09
C PRO A 79 10.02 13.49 -7.72
N SER A 80 10.56 12.90 -6.65
CA SER A 80 11.94 13.09 -6.19
C SER A 80 12.98 12.54 -7.17
N GLY A 81 12.58 11.82 -8.22
CA GLY A 81 13.46 11.11 -9.15
C GLY A 81 13.90 9.73 -8.65
N SER A 82 13.54 9.34 -7.42
CA SER A 82 13.73 7.98 -6.93
C SER A 82 12.63 7.04 -7.41
N THR A 83 12.78 5.74 -7.17
CA THR A 83 11.79 4.72 -7.55
C THR A 83 11.39 3.90 -6.34
N LEU A 84 10.08 3.81 -6.06
CA LEU A 84 9.53 2.89 -5.09
C LEU A 84 9.38 1.52 -5.73
N THR A 85 10.05 0.51 -5.17
CA THR A 85 9.90 -0.88 -5.62
C THR A 85 8.97 -1.63 -4.66
N LEU A 86 7.86 -2.11 -5.18
CA LEU A 86 6.91 -2.97 -4.48
C LEU A 86 7.13 -4.41 -4.94
N ASN A 87 7.44 -5.29 -4.00
CA ASN A 87 7.58 -6.73 -4.26
C ASN A 87 6.26 -7.44 -3.92
N ASP A 88 6.11 -8.68 -4.40
CA ASP A 88 4.96 -9.55 -4.10
C ASP A 88 3.60 -8.88 -4.35
N VAL A 89 3.50 -8.10 -5.43
CA VAL A 89 2.29 -7.39 -5.84
C VAL A 89 1.34 -8.34 -6.56
N PHE A 90 0.10 -8.43 -6.12
CA PHE A 90 -0.92 -9.19 -6.82
C PHE A 90 -1.47 -8.42 -8.00
N TYR A 91 -1.50 -9.06 -9.17
CA TYR A 91 -2.19 -8.54 -10.33
C TYR A 91 -3.64 -9.01 -10.34
N ALA A 92 -4.56 -8.06 -10.15
CA ALA A 92 -5.99 -8.28 -10.12
C ALA A 92 -6.68 -7.17 -10.95
N PRO A 93 -6.89 -7.37 -12.26
CA PRO A 93 -7.45 -6.34 -13.14
C PRO A 93 -8.90 -5.96 -12.81
N ASP A 94 -9.64 -6.85 -12.13
CA ASP A 94 -11.02 -6.60 -11.70
C ASP A 94 -11.12 -5.70 -10.45
N MET A 95 -9.98 -5.36 -9.82
CA MET A 95 -9.94 -4.34 -8.76
C MET A 95 -10.11 -2.95 -9.35
N LYS A 96 -10.75 -2.06 -8.59
CA LYS A 96 -10.99 -0.67 -9.04
C LYS A 96 -9.77 0.25 -8.91
N ARG A 97 -8.82 -0.09 -8.04
CA ARG A 97 -7.66 0.73 -7.68
C ARG A 97 -6.45 -0.14 -7.46
N ASN A 98 -5.27 0.38 -7.76
CA ASN A 98 -4.02 -0.18 -7.27
C ASN A 98 -3.88 0.14 -5.78
N LEU A 99 -3.38 -0.80 -4.98
CA LEU A 99 -3.22 -0.61 -3.54
C LEU A 99 -1.76 -0.79 -3.14
N ILE A 100 -1.26 0.15 -2.35
CA ILE A 100 -0.04 0.00 -1.58
C ILE A 100 -0.45 -0.39 -0.17
N LYS A 101 -0.16 -1.64 0.20
CA LYS A 101 -0.21 -2.05 1.61
C LYS A 101 0.82 -1.24 2.40
N MET A 102 0.41 -0.71 3.55
CA MET A 102 1.35 -0.33 4.60
C MET A 102 1.60 -1.51 5.52
N GLY A 103 2.87 -1.82 5.77
CA GLY A 103 3.25 -2.84 6.72
C GLY A 103 3.02 -2.35 8.15
N SER A 104 2.12 -3.01 8.89
CA SER A 104 2.35 -3.23 10.32
C SER A 104 3.32 -4.41 10.42
N LYS A 105 4.37 -4.21 11.21
CA LYS A 105 5.42 -5.20 11.49
C LYS A 105 4.86 -6.41 12.25
#